data_AF-A0A2I1HBZ0-F1
#
_entry.id   AF-A0A2I1HBZ0-F1
#
_cell.length_a   1.000
_cell.length_b   1.000
_cell.length_c   1.000
_cell.angle_alpha   90.00
_cell.angle_beta   90.00
_cell.angle_gamma   90.00
#
_symmetry.space_group_name_H-M   'P 1'
#
loop_
_entity.id
_entity.type
_entity.pdbx_description
1 polymer ?
#
loop_
_entity_poly.entity_id
_entity_poly.type
_entity_poly.pdbx_seq_one_letter_code
_entity_poly.pdbx_strand_id
1 'polypeptide(L)'
;MHNQQEVLDDDEIAAQGPFLVIIPNNAWIIQHGIVAYNAVMDIFATDGMGQNRRRDRNSRHIFHFREITDLYALRDRIKNNNLAPNAFCVSPDLLNYYQLTFNPIAPNSPNLQQIPIGAAWIITKIGVTSSDYTEDRQFFYF
;
A
#
# COMPACT_ATOMS: atom_id res chain seq x y z
N MET A 1 25.62 -31.20 17.43
CA MET A 1 24.75 -30.01 17.38
C MET A 1 23.80 -30.21 16.21
N HIS A 2 22.56 -30.61 16.49
CA HIS A 2 21.53 -30.82 15.47
C HIS A 2 20.88 -29.46 15.19
N ASN A 3 21.09 -28.90 13.99
CA ASN A 3 20.30 -27.78 13.50
C ASN A 3 18.90 -28.30 13.19
N GLN A 4 17.96 -28.12 14.11
CA GLN A 4 16.54 -28.19 13.79
C GLN A 4 16.18 -26.89 13.06
N GLN A 5 16.26 -26.91 11.73
CA GLN A 5 15.40 -26.06 10.93
C GLN A 5 13.98 -26.56 11.18
N GLU A 6 13.22 -25.79 11.94
CA GLU A 6 11.80 -26.02 12.18
C GLU A 6 11.10 -25.99 10.83
N VAL A 7 10.78 -27.18 10.30
CA VAL A 7 9.99 -27.33 9.08
C VAL A 7 8.57 -27.02 9.49
N LEU A 8 8.15 -25.77 9.28
CA LEU A 8 6.76 -25.37 9.44
C LEU A 8 5.91 -26.29 8.56
N ASP A 9 4.84 -26.86 9.10
CA ASP A 9 3.95 -27.72 8.34
C ASP A 9 3.17 -26.90 7.28
N ASP A 10 2.63 -27.59 6.28
CA ASP A 10 1.92 -26.97 5.15
C ASP A 10 0.76 -26.08 5.63
N ASP A 11 0.13 -26.42 6.76
CA ASP A 11 -0.97 -25.69 7.39
C ASP A 11 -0.49 -24.40 8.07
N GLU A 12 0.66 -24.41 8.76
CA GLU A 12 1.31 -23.24 9.37
C GLU A 12 1.89 -22.29 8.31
N ILE A 13 2.28 -22.84 7.16
CA ILE A 13 2.71 -22.06 6.00
C ILE A 13 1.52 -21.42 5.29
N ALA A 14 0.41 -22.15 5.11
CA ALA A 14 -0.85 -21.57 4.62
C ALA A 14 -1.41 -20.52 5.61
N ALA A 15 -1.07 -20.61 6.90
CA ALA A 15 -1.40 -19.61 7.91
C ALA A 15 -0.56 -18.33 7.84
N GLN A 16 0.46 -18.25 6.97
CA GLN A 16 1.16 -16.99 6.71
C GLN A 16 0.24 -16.06 5.92
N GLY A 17 -0.20 -14.99 6.59
CA GLY A 17 -1.07 -13.99 5.99
C GLY A 17 -0.43 -13.26 4.81
N PRO A 18 -1.22 -12.50 4.04
CA PRO A 18 -0.75 -11.88 2.81
C PRO A 18 0.26 -10.77 3.08
N PHE A 19 1.12 -10.53 2.09
CA PHE A 19 2.03 -9.39 2.11
C PHE A 19 1.73 -8.44 0.96
N LEU A 20 1.72 -7.15 1.30
CA LEU A 20 1.66 -6.04 0.36
C LEU A 20 3.08 -5.68 -0.05
N VAL A 21 3.34 -5.72 -1.35
CA VAL A 21 4.55 -5.16 -1.95
C VAL A 21 4.18 -3.87 -2.67
N ILE A 22 4.79 -2.76 -2.26
CA ILE A 22 4.65 -1.46 -2.91
C ILE A 22 5.87 -1.23 -3.77
N ILE A 23 5.67 -1.21 -5.09
CA ILE A 23 6.69 -0.81 -6.04
C ILE A 23 6.65 0.71 -6.19
N PRO A 24 7.72 1.45 -5.85
CA PRO A 24 7.71 2.90 -5.84
C PRO A 24 7.49 3.47 -7.24
N ASN A 25 6.70 4.54 -7.33
CA ASN A 25 6.58 5.32 -8.55
C ASN A 25 7.60 6.47 -8.55
N ASN A 26 8.61 6.38 -9.41
CA ASN A 26 9.66 7.39 -9.51
C ASN A 26 9.12 8.78 -9.90
N ALA A 27 8.07 8.87 -10.72
CA ALA A 27 7.48 10.16 -11.07
C ALA A 27 6.84 10.83 -9.84
N TRP A 28 6.20 10.04 -8.98
CA TRP A 28 5.66 10.52 -7.71
C TRP A 28 6.78 10.98 -6.77
N ILE A 29 7.87 10.21 -6.67
CA ILE A 29 9.02 10.56 -5.83
C ILE A 29 9.72 11.83 -6.35
N ILE A 30 9.80 12.04 -7.67
CA ILE A 30 10.33 13.28 -8.24
C ILE A 30 9.45 14.48 -7.87
N GLN A 31 8.12 14.30 -7.84
CA GLN A 31 7.16 15.36 -7.50
C GLN A 31 7.16 15.71 -6.00
N HIS A 32 7.21 14.71 -5.12
CA HIS A 32 7.00 14.89 -3.67
C HIS A 32 8.25 14.70 -2.81
N GLY A 33 9.30 14.09 -3.37
CA GLY A 33 10.54 13.78 -2.68
C GLY A 33 10.53 12.43 -1.95
N ILE A 34 11.72 11.85 -1.78
CA ILE A 34 11.91 10.56 -1.09
C ILE A 34 11.56 10.61 0.40
N VAL A 35 11.69 11.78 1.04
CA VAL A 35 11.32 11.96 2.45
C VAL A 35 9.80 11.81 2.62
N ALA A 36 9.02 12.41 1.73
CA ALA A 36 7.56 12.26 1.74
C ALA A 36 7.15 10.81 1.45
N TYR A 37 7.81 10.15 0.50
CA TYR A 37 7.59 8.72 0.22
C TYR A 37 7.82 7.87 1.48
N ASN A 38 8.96 8.07 2.15
CA ASN A 38 9.31 7.32 3.36
C ASN A 38 8.29 7.54 4.48
N ALA A 39 7.81 8.77 4.67
CA ALA A 39 6.78 9.08 5.65
C ALA A 39 5.48 8.31 5.39
N VAL A 40 5.04 8.19 4.14
CA VAL A 40 3.88 7.36 3.78
C VAL A 40 4.14 5.88 4.10
N MET A 41 5.33 5.37 3.77
CA MET A 41 5.69 3.98 4.11
C MET A 41 5.82 3.74 5.61
N ASP A 42 6.17 4.77 6.40
CA ASP A 42 6.16 4.72 7.86
C ASP A 42 4.70 4.66 8.37
N ILE A 43 3.76 5.38 7.76
CA ILE A 43 2.32 5.28 8.08
C ILE A 43 1.79 3.86 7.81
N PHE A 44 2.05 3.28 6.63
CA PHE A 44 1.66 1.89 6.35
C PHE A 44 2.23 0.89 7.38
N ALA A 45 3.47 1.11 7.81
CA ALA A 45 4.13 0.26 8.80
C ALA A 45 3.54 0.35 10.22
N THR A 46 2.96 1.49 10.59
CA THR A 46 2.68 1.84 12.00
C THR A 46 1.23 2.16 12.31
N ASP A 47 0.40 2.56 11.35
CA ASP A 47 -0.98 2.98 11.63
C ASP A 47 -1.80 1.86 12.31
N GLY A 48 -2.49 2.18 13.39
CA GLY A 48 -3.21 1.19 14.20
C GLY A 48 -2.30 0.18 14.92
N MET A 49 -0.99 0.42 14.99
CA MET A 49 -0.03 -0.40 15.74
C MET A 49 0.87 0.45 16.63
N GLY A 50 1.12 0.00 17.87
CA GLY A 50 2.02 0.72 18.77
C GLY A 50 3.51 0.66 18.40
N GLN A 51 3.90 -0.21 17.44
CA GLN A 51 5.28 -0.41 16.98
C GLN A 51 5.30 -0.83 15.50
N ASN A 52 6.44 -0.68 14.83
CA ASN A 52 6.70 -1.14 13.46
C ASN A 52 6.72 -2.67 13.39
N ARG A 53 5.54 -3.29 13.24
CA ARG A 53 5.36 -4.75 13.18
C ARG A 53 5.00 -5.29 11.80
N ARG A 54 4.72 -4.41 10.83
CA ARG A 54 4.31 -4.81 9.48
C ARG A 54 5.49 -5.02 8.55
N ARG A 55 6.61 -4.31 8.74
CA ARG A 55 7.70 -4.37 7.76
C ARG A 55 8.39 -5.73 7.73
N ASP A 56 8.58 -6.25 6.52
CA ASP A 56 9.52 -7.34 6.32
C ASP A 56 10.95 -6.83 6.49
N ARG A 57 11.67 -7.32 7.52
CA ARG A 57 13.08 -6.97 7.77
C ARG A 57 13.38 -5.46 7.71
N ASN A 58 12.45 -4.64 8.20
CA ASN A 58 12.49 -3.17 8.16
C ASN A 58 12.47 -2.54 6.74
N SER A 59 12.06 -3.28 5.72
CA SER A 59 11.83 -2.80 4.36
C SER A 59 10.67 -1.79 4.30
N ARG A 60 10.84 -0.71 3.52
CA ARG A 60 9.77 0.25 3.22
C ARG A 60 8.89 -0.13 2.02
N HIS A 61 9.05 -1.36 1.52
CA HIS A 61 8.35 -1.84 0.32
C HIS A 61 7.49 -3.05 0.58
N ILE A 62 7.68 -3.75 1.71
CA ILE A 62 7.02 -5.04 1.97
C ILE A 62 6.39 -4.99 3.36
N PHE A 63 5.09 -5.25 3.41
CA PHE A 63 4.28 -5.16 4.63
C PHE A 63 3.46 -6.44 4.82
N HIS A 64 3.63 -7.10 5.97
CA HIS A 64 2.93 -8.32 6.37
C HIS A 64 1.59 -8.02 7.03
N PHE A 65 0.57 -8.76 6.64
CA PHE A 65 -0.75 -8.71 7.26
C PHE A 65 -1.14 -10.09 7.75
N ARG A 66 -2.02 -10.14 8.76
CA ARG A 66 -2.57 -11.42 9.22
C ARG A 66 -3.62 -11.92 8.24
N GLU A 67 -4.48 -11.03 7.77
CA GLU A 67 -5.52 -11.32 6.80
C GLU A 67 -5.59 -10.25 5.71
N ILE A 68 -6.17 -10.59 4.55
CA ILE A 68 -6.36 -9.62 3.46
C ILE A 68 -7.33 -8.49 3.85
N THR A 69 -8.25 -8.77 4.76
CA THR A 69 -9.19 -7.82 5.37
C THR A 69 -8.44 -6.73 6.14
N ASP A 70 -7.39 -7.07 6.89
CA ASP A 70 -6.57 -6.09 7.62
C ASP A 70 -5.84 -5.13 6.67
N LEU A 71 -5.36 -5.66 5.54
CA LEU A 71 -4.69 -4.91 4.49
C LEU A 71 -5.62 -3.84 3.93
N TYR A 72 -6.83 -4.23 3.51
CA TYR A 72 -7.80 -3.28 2.98
C TYR A 72 -8.35 -2.34 4.04
N ALA A 73 -8.56 -2.80 5.27
CA ALA A 73 -8.94 -1.93 6.38
C ALA A 73 -7.88 -0.85 6.66
N LEU A 74 -6.58 -1.18 6.56
CA LEU A 74 -5.50 -0.19 6.63
C LEU A 74 -5.56 0.80 5.47
N ARG A 75 -5.68 0.31 4.23
CA ARG A 75 -5.82 1.17 3.04
C ARG A 75 -6.94 2.18 3.24
N ASP A 76 -8.11 1.70 3.62
CA ASP A 76 -9.31 2.51 3.77
C ASP A 76 -9.18 3.50 4.93
N ARG A 77 -8.55 3.13 6.05
CA ARG A 77 -8.25 4.09 7.13
C ARG A 77 -7.31 5.20 6.66
N ILE A 78 -6.20 4.86 6.00
CA ILE A 78 -5.25 5.86 5.51
C ILE A 78 -5.93 6.81 4.52
N LYS A 79 -6.72 6.25 3.59
CA LYS A 79 -7.49 6.99 2.58
C LYS A 79 -8.56 7.89 3.22
N ASN A 80 -9.44 7.32 4.03
CA ASN A 80 -10.63 8.01 4.57
C ASN A 80 -10.28 9.02 5.68
N ASN A 81 -9.23 8.76 6.47
CA ASN A 81 -8.77 9.70 7.50
C ASN A 81 -7.71 10.68 6.98
N ASN A 82 -7.44 10.68 5.67
CA ASN A 82 -6.47 11.57 5.02
C ASN A 82 -5.08 11.54 5.66
N LEU A 83 -4.62 10.36 6.12
CA LEU A 83 -3.33 10.22 6.79
C LEU A 83 -2.15 10.39 5.83
N ALA A 84 -2.36 10.06 4.55
CA ALA A 84 -1.38 10.19 3.49
C ALA A 84 -2.00 10.92 2.27
N PRO A 85 -2.18 12.25 2.35
CA PRO A 85 -3.01 13.03 1.41
C PRO A 85 -2.58 12.92 -0.06
N ASN A 86 -1.28 12.68 -0.31
CA ASN A 86 -0.74 12.58 -1.67
C ASN A 86 -0.48 11.14 -2.11
N ALA A 87 -0.76 10.14 -1.29
CA ALA A 87 -0.44 8.75 -1.62
C ALA A 87 -1.43 8.13 -2.62
N PHE A 88 -2.67 8.61 -2.60
CA PHE A 88 -3.77 8.10 -3.42
C PHE A 88 -4.03 9.05 -4.59
N CYS A 89 -4.27 8.44 -5.75
CA CYS A 89 -4.55 9.11 -7.00
C CYS A 89 -6.06 9.17 -7.24
N VAL A 90 -6.55 10.26 -7.82
CA VAL A 90 -7.92 10.26 -8.36
C VAL A 90 -7.98 9.36 -9.59
N SER A 91 -9.01 8.53 -9.69
CA SER A 91 -9.26 7.79 -10.93
C SER A 91 -9.55 8.76 -12.09
N PRO A 92 -9.23 8.40 -13.35
CA PRO A 92 -9.53 9.26 -14.52
C PRO A 92 -11.01 9.66 -14.61
N ASP A 93 -11.92 8.78 -14.20
CA ASP A 93 -13.36 9.05 -14.20
C ASP A 93 -13.75 10.15 -13.20
N LEU A 94 -13.18 10.10 -11.98
CA LEU A 94 -13.36 11.18 -10.99
C LEU A 94 -12.71 12.47 -11.46
N LEU A 95 -11.54 12.40 -12.10
CA LEU A 95 -10.88 13.58 -12.65
C LEU A 95 -11.77 14.28 -13.70
N ASN A 96 -12.39 13.51 -14.60
CA ASN A 96 -13.34 14.04 -15.58
C ASN A 96 -14.56 14.68 -14.90
N TYR A 97 -15.12 14.03 -13.88
CA TYR A 97 -16.22 14.62 -13.10
C TYR A 97 -15.81 15.96 -12.45
N TYR A 98 -14.64 16.03 -11.80
CA TYR A 98 -14.14 17.27 -11.21
C TYR A 98 -13.89 18.36 -12.26
N GLN A 99 -13.34 18.02 -13.43
CA GLN A 99 -13.12 18.98 -14.51
C GLN A 99 -14.42 19.51 -15.12
N LEU A 100 -15.47 18.69 -15.19
CA LEU A 100 -16.78 19.10 -15.70
C LEU A 100 -17.59 19.91 -14.66
N THR A 101 -17.35 19.69 -13.37
CA THR A 101 -18.12 20.33 -12.28
C THR A 101 -17.44 21.57 -11.69
N PHE A 102 -16.11 21.67 -11.74
CA PHE A 102 -15.37 22.84 -11.27
C PHE A 102 -14.93 23.72 -12.43
N ASN A 103 -15.22 25.01 -12.32
CA ASN A 103 -14.78 26.01 -13.29
C ASN A 103 -13.24 26.11 -13.25
N PRO A 104 -12.51 25.87 -14.36
CA PRO A 104 -11.04 25.84 -14.40
C PRO A 104 -10.35 27.18 -14.03
N ILE A 105 -11.13 28.24 -13.83
CA ILE A 105 -10.68 29.59 -13.45
C ILE A 105 -10.89 29.87 -11.95
N ALA A 106 -11.38 28.88 -11.18
CA ALA A 106 -11.54 29.04 -9.74
C ALA A 106 -10.17 29.18 -9.06
N PRO A 107 -9.95 30.22 -8.24
CA PRO A 107 -8.65 30.53 -7.63
C PRO A 107 -8.14 29.44 -6.68
N ASN A 108 -8.99 28.48 -6.29
CA ASN A 108 -8.67 27.36 -5.40
C ASN A 108 -9.07 26.01 -6.04
N SER A 109 -8.70 25.78 -7.30
CA SER A 109 -8.90 24.46 -7.90
C SER A 109 -8.21 23.39 -7.03
N PRO A 110 -8.89 22.31 -6.63
CA PRO A 110 -8.29 21.31 -5.76
C PRO A 110 -7.06 20.69 -6.43
N ASN A 111 -5.95 20.57 -5.69
CA ASN A 111 -4.78 19.86 -6.18
C ASN A 111 -5.08 18.36 -6.13
N LEU A 112 -5.53 17.82 -7.27
CA LEU A 112 -5.85 16.42 -7.42
C LEU A 112 -4.57 15.66 -7.78
N GLN A 113 -4.15 14.74 -6.91
CA GLN A 113 -3.04 13.85 -7.22
C GLN A 113 -3.43 12.92 -8.37
N GLN A 114 -2.69 12.99 -9.49
CA GLN A 114 -2.96 12.22 -10.71
C GLN A 114 -2.03 11.03 -10.92
N ILE A 115 -1.03 10.88 -10.05
CA ILE A 115 -0.04 9.82 -10.12
C ILE A 115 -0.10 9.05 -8.80
N PRO A 116 -0.31 7.73 -8.76
CA PRO A 116 -0.28 6.99 -7.50
C PRO A 116 1.16 6.91 -6.97
N ILE A 117 1.30 6.78 -5.65
CA ILE A 117 2.61 6.65 -4.99
C ILE A 117 3.43 5.44 -5.46
N GLY A 118 2.74 4.42 -5.97
CA GLY A 118 3.35 3.17 -6.42
C GLY A 118 2.33 2.23 -7.06
N ALA A 119 2.80 1.03 -7.38
CA ALA A 119 1.95 -0.11 -7.72
C ALA A 119 1.86 -1.06 -6.52
N ALA A 120 0.67 -1.59 -6.26
CA ALA A 120 0.44 -2.55 -5.19
C ALA A 120 0.40 -3.97 -5.76
N TRP A 121 1.26 -4.83 -5.23
CA TRP A 121 1.23 -6.26 -5.47
C TRP A 121 0.86 -6.97 -4.18
N ILE A 122 -0.16 -7.81 -4.23
CA ILE A 122 -0.58 -8.63 -3.11
C ILE A 122 -0.06 -10.03 -3.39
N ILE A 123 0.69 -10.57 -2.43
CA ILE A 123 1.22 -11.92 -2.52
C ILE A 123 0.65 -12.72 -1.36
N THR A 124 0.08 -13.87 -1.70
CA THR A 124 -0.55 -14.79 -0.76
C THR A 124 0.16 -16.13 -0.83
N LYS A 125 0.55 -16.67 0.32
CA LYS A 125 1.17 -17.98 0.37
C LYS A 125 0.08 -19.05 0.20
N ILE A 126 0.28 -19.95 -0.75
CA ILE A 126 -0.70 -21.02 -1.07
C ILE A 126 -0.14 -22.43 -0.81
N GLY A 127 1.14 -22.52 -0.43
CA GLY A 127 1.82 -23.75 -0.03
C GLY A 127 3.26 -23.49 0.39
N VAL A 128 3.99 -24.55 0.77
CA VAL A 128 5.36 -24.45 1.30
C VAL A 128 6.32 -23.69 0.39
N THR A 129 6.25 -24.01 -0.89
CA THR A 129 7.15 -23.52 -1.94
C THR A 129 6.42 -22.67 -2.97
N SER A 130 5.14 -22.34 -2.73
CA SER A 130 4.25 -21.74 -3.71
C SER A 130 3.52 -20.52 -3.14
N SER A 131 3.49 -19.46 -3.93
CA SER A 131 2.74 -18.24 -3.64
C SER A 131 1.96 -17.83 -4.89
N ASP A 132 0.76 -17.33 -4.68
CA ASP A 132 0.01 -16.60 -5.68
C ASP A 132 0.30 -15.10 -5.56
N TYR A 133 0.22 -14.38 -6.67
CA TYR A 133 0.51 -12.95 -6.70
C TYR A 133 -0.41 -12.24 -7.69
N THR A 134 -0.89 -11.07 -7.28
CA THR A 134 -1.75 -10.24 -8.13
C THR A 134 -1.42 -8.77 -7.97
N GLU A 135 -1.49 -8.03 -9.07
CA GLU A 135 -1.42 -6.58 -9.07
C GLU A 135 -2.81 -6.02 -8.73
N ASP A 136 -2.94 -5.27 -7.62
CA ASP A 136 -4.14 -4.51 -7.33
C ASP A 136 -4.01 -3.10 -7.94
N ARG A 137 -4.56 -2.97 -9.14
CA ARG A 137 -4.57 -1.71 -9.90
C ARG A 137 -5.45 -0.63 -9.30
N GLN A 138 -6.29 -0.93 -8.31
CA GLN A 138 -7.19 0.03 -7.67
C GLN A 138 -6.71 0.44 -6.27
N PHE A 139 -5.65 -0.21 -5.76
CA PHE A 139 -5.20 -0.04 -4.38
C PHE A 139 -4.90 1.41 -4.00
N PHE A 140 -4.26 2.17 -4.89
CA PHE A 140 -3.91 3.57 -4.66
C PHE A 140 -4.86 4.55 -5.34
N TYR A 141 -6.08 4.14 -5.67
CA TYR A 141 -7.05 5.01 -6.36
C TYR A 141 -8.25 5.39 -5.47
N PHE A 142 -8.77 6.60 -5.73
CA PHE A 142 -10.03 7.08 -5.17
C PHE A 142 -11.23 6.44 -5.82
#